data_AF-U2D7G7-F1
#
_entry.id   AF-U2D7G7-F1
#
_cell.length_a   1.000
_cell.length_b   1.000
_cell.length_c   1.000
_cell.angle_alpha   90.00
_cell.angle_beta   90.00
_cell.angle_gamma   90.00
#
_symmetry.space_group_name_H-M   'P 1'
#
loop_
_entity.id
_entity.type
_entity.pdbx_description
1 polymer ?
#
loop_
_entity_poly.entity_id
_entity_poly.type
_entity_poly.pdbx_seq_one_letter_code
_entity_poly.pdbx_strand_id
1 'polypeptide(L)'
;MYEDAKTNSQVKNLNKLLKSFFNYAVDERYISKTPCGGKKIAIPGEGEVNLDENEDDIVVFTSEEIQHISNDLEDNQIQALILLKLGTSIRQRELLALKWSDLSEWYKDLKVQRNIKQVKIIAADETSEYKTVIQTHKTKGSFRTVPIQSTLVPILEKHRTIEKQEKAKAGPSYIDNDFVFTTNYSSPSN
;
A
#
# COMPACT_ATOMS: atom_id res chain seq x y z
N MET A 1 -8.81 -10.65 -32.05
CA MET A 1 -8.27 -9.30 -31.80
C MET A 1 -7.59 -9.25 -30.43
N TYR A 2 -6.51 -10.02 -30.25
CA TYR A 2 -5.58 -9.92 -29.11
C TYR A 2 -4.16 -9.72 -29.66
N GLU A 3 -4.02 -8.95 -30.76
CA GLU A 3 -2.71 -8.79 -31.41
C GLU A 3 -1.76 -7.92 -30.59
N ASP A 4 -2.28 -7.07 -29.70
CA ASP A 4 -1.52 -6.38 -28.66
C ASP A 4 -2.01 -6.85 -27.29
N ALA A 5 -1.15 -7.45 -26.47
CA ALA A 5 -1.43 -8.08 -25.18
C ALA A 5 -1.94 -7.11 -24.07
N LYS A 6 -3.05 -6.40 -24.30
CA LYS A 6 -3.66 -5.47 -23.35
C LYS A 6 -4.85 -6.13 -22.65
N THR A 7 -4.93 -5.95 -21.33
CA THR A 7 -6.02 -6.49 -20.52
C THR A 7 -7.30 -5.65 -20.65
N ASN A 8 -8.46 -6.26 -20.40
CA ASN A 8 -9.74 -5.53 -20.37
C ASN A 8 -9.73 -4.39 -19.35
N SER A 9 -9.04 -4.55 -18.21
CA SER A 9 -8.90 -3.46 -17.22
C SER A 9 -8.07 -2.29 -17.75
N GLN A 10 -7.01 -2.54 -18.52
CA GLN A 10 -6.21 -1.49 -19.17
C GLN A 10 -7.05 -0.72 -20.19
N VAL A 11 -7.84 -1.42 -21.02
CA VAL A 11 -8.74 -0.80 -22.00
C VAL A 11 -9.81 0.05 -21.31
N LYS A 12 -10.44 -0.48 -20.25
CA LYS A 12 -11.43 0.27 -19.44
C LYS A 12 -10.82 1.52 -18.79
N ASN A 13 -9.62 1.42 -18.23
CA ASN A 13 -8.94 2.56 -17.61
C ASN A 13 -8.54 3.62 -18.63
N LEU A 14 -8.05 3.22 -19.80
CA LEU A 14 -7.75 4.15 -20.89
C LEU A 14 -9.01 4.87 -21.36
N ASN A 15 -10.12 4.15 -21.55
CA ASN A 15 -11.37 4.77 -21.95
C ASN A 15 -11.87 5.79 -20.91
N LYS A 16 -11.75 5.51 -19.60
CA LYS A 16 -12.06 6.47 -18.53
C LYS A 16 -11.23 7.75 -18.64
N LEU A 17 -9.93 7.62 -18.88
CA LEU A 17 -9.03 8.77 -19.06
C LEU A 17 -9.41 9.60 -20.28
N LEU A 18 -9.60 8.97 -21.43
CA LEU A 18 -9.99 9.63 -22.67
C LEU A 18 -11.34 10.36 -22.52
N LYS A 19 -12.30 9.72 -21.84
CA LYS A 19 -13.60 10.33 -21.56
C LYS A 19 -13.47 11.61 -20.73
N SER A 20 -12.60 11.61 -19.70
CA SER A 20 -12.31 12.82 -18.92
C SER A 20 -11.71 13.93 -19.79
N PHE A 21 -10.74 13.60 -20.63
CA PHE A 21 -10.08 14.56 -21.53
C PHE A 21 -11.05 15.16 -22.55
N PHE A 22 -11.85 14.33 -23.24
CA PHE A 22 -12.78 14.82 -24.26
C PHE A 22 -13.98 15.56 -23.68
N ASN A 23 -14.40 15.24 -22.46
CA ASN A 23 -15.42 16.04 -21.78
C ASN A 23 -14.90 17.45 -21.49
N TYR A 24 -13.67 17.57 -20.98
CA TYR A 24 -13.01 18.87 -20.82
C TYR A 24 -12.94 19.64 -22.16
N ALA A 25 -12.59 18.97 -23.26
CA ALA A 25 -12.54 19.62 -24.57
C ALA A 25 -13.92 20.10 -25.09
N VAL A 26 -15.01 19.45 -24.67
CA VAL A 26 -16.37 19.92 -24.94
C VAL A 26 -16.72 21.13 -24.07
N ASP A 27 -16.39 21.09 -22.78
CA ASP A 27 -16.66 22.17 -21.83
C ASP A 27 -15.95 23.47 -22.24
N GLU A 28 -14.69 23.36 -22.69
CA GLU A 28 -13.90 24.45 -23.25
C GLU A 28 -14.25 24.79 -24.72
N ARG A 29 -15.24 24.10 -25.30
CA ARG A 29 -15.77 24.32 -26.65
C ARG A 29 -14.75 24.12 -27.79
N TYR A 30 -13.67 23.39 -27.56
CA TYR A 30 -12.75 22.96 -28.63
C TYR A 30 -13.42 21.97 -29.60
N ILE A 31 -14.31 21.13 -29.08
CA ILE A 31 -15.10 20.17 -29.86
C ILE A 31 -16.57 20.23 -29.47
N SER A 32 -17.47 19.99 -30.43
CA SER A 32 -18.91 20.12 -30.16
C SER A 32 -19.51 18.91 -29.43
N LYS A 33 -18.90 17.73 -29.56
CA LYS A 33 -19.39 16.47 -28.96
C LYS A 33 -18.23 15.55 -28.63
N THR A 34 -18.31 14.87 -27.48
CA THR A 34 -17.32 13.86 -27.08
C THR A 34 -17.46 12.56 -27.91
N PRO A 35 -16.34 12.01 -28.42
CA PRO A 35 -16.33 10.69 -29.07
C PRO A 35 -16.51 9.55 -28.06
N CYS A 36 -16.19 9.78 -26.77
CA CYS A 36 -16.29 8.81 -25.67
C CYS A 36 -17.61 8.91 -24.89
N GLY A 37 -18.61 9.62 -25.42
CA GLY A 37 -19.92 9.81 -24.78
C GLY A 37 -20.86 8.62 -25.00
N GLY A 38 -21.58 8.21 -23.95
CA GLY A 38 -22.55 7.10 -24.02
C GLY A 38 -21.90 5.75 -24.34
N LYS A 39 -22.63 4.87 -25.06
CA LYS A 39 -22.17 3.55 -25.55
C LYS A 39 -21.52 3.60 -26.95
N LYS A 40 -20.96 4.75 -27.35
CA LYS A 40 -20.39 4.92 -28.71
C LYS A 40 -19.12 4.11 -28.93
N ILE A 41 -18.45 3.71 -27.85
CA ILE A 41 -17.30 2.83 -27.87
C ILE A 41 -17.78 1.51 -27.28
N ALA A 42 -17.74 0.44 -28.09
CA ALA A 42 -17.96 -0.91 -27.61
C ALA A 42 -16.63 -1.45 -27.10
N ILE A 43 -16.48 -1.58 -25.79
CA ILE A 43 -15.33 -2.28 -25.22
C ILE A 43 -15.62 -3.79 -25.29
N PRO A 44 -14.70 -4.63 -25.81
CA PRO A 44 -14.85 -6.08 -25.74
C PRO A 44 -15.08 -6.55 -24.28
N GLY A 45 -16.10 -7.39 -24.05
CA GLY A 45 -16.51 -7.82 -22.70
C GLY A 45 -17.35 -6.80 -21.91
N GLU A 46 -17.83 -5.72 -22.53
CA GLU A 46 -18.73 -4.76 -21.90
C GLU A 46 -20.20 -5.20 -22.03
N GLY A 47 -20.73 -5.81 -20.97
CA GLY A 47 -22.11 -6.33 -20.92
C GLY A 47 -22.22 -7.85 -20.95
N GLU A 48 -21.09 -8.57 -21.11
CA GLU A 48 -20.99 -9.95 -20.69
C GLU A 48 -20.98 -9.95 -19.17
N VAL A 49 -22.13 -10.28 -18.57
CA VAL A 49 -22.14 -10.78 -17.20
C VAL A 49 -21.58 -12.18 -17.32
N ASN A 50 -20.26 -12.32 -17.21
CA ASN A 50 -19.68 -13.63 -16.99
C ASN A 50 -20.24 -14.09 -15.64
N LEU A 51 -21.25 -14.95 -15.66
CA LEU A 51 -21.76 -15.61 -14.44
C LEU A 51 -20.67 -16.48 -13.79
N ASP A 52 -19.59 -16.78 -14.52
CA ASP A 52 -18.36 -17.42 -14.05
C ASP A 52 -17.25 -16.42 -13.68
N GLU A 53 -17.40 -15.12 -13.94
CA GLU A 53 -16.66 -14.08 -13.21
C GLU A 53 -17.41 -13.87 -11.89
N ASN A 54 -17.41 -14.90 -11.03
CA ASN A 54 -17.40 -14.60 -9.61
C ASN A 54 -16.24 -13.61 -9.45
N GLU A 55 -16.53 -12.39 -9.04
CA GLU A 55 -15.53 -11.44 -8.55
C GLU A 55 -14.51 -12.27 -7.78
N ASP A 56 -13.26 -12.41 -8.27
CA ASP A 56 -12.24 -13.31 -7.70
C ASP A 56 -12.50 -13.48 -6.21
N ASP A 57 -13.17 -14.59 -5.82
CA ASP A 57 -13.78 -14.68 -4.48
C ASP A 57 -12.65 -14.37 -3.52
N ILE A 58 -12.73 -13.23 -2.83
CA ILE A 58 -11.58 -12.72 -2.09
C ILE A 58 -11.31 -13.77 -1.03
N VAL A 59 -10.28 -14.59 -1.27
CA VAL A 59 -9.93 -15.69 -0.37
C VAL A 59 -9.40 -15.05 0.90
N VAL A 60 -10.23 -15.09 1.93
CA VAL A 60 -9.89 -14.61 3.26
C VAL A 60 -9.26 -15.74 4.04
N PHE A 61 -8.25 -15.41 4.84
CA PHE A 61 -7.64 -16.39 5.74
C PHE A 61 -8.65 -16.88 6.76
N THR A 62 -8.66 -18.19 7.00
CA THR A 62 -9.43 -18.78 8.11
C THR A 62 -8.75 -18.48 9.46
N SER A 63 -9.47 -18.72 10.55
CA SER A 63 -8.89 -18.51 11.89
C SER A 63 -7.73 -19.46 12.15
N GLU A 64 -7.83 -20.69 11.62
CA GLU A 64 -6.80 -21.72 11.71
C GLU A 64 -5.55 -21.31 10.93
N GLU A 65 -5.70 -20.80 9.71
CA GLU A 65 -4.58 -20.30 8.90
C GLU A 65 -3.87 -19.12 9.57
N ILE A 66 -4.62 -18.18 10.16
CA ILE A 66 -4.03 -17.06 10.91
C ILE A 66 -3.25 -17.57 12.12
N GLN A 67 -3.75 -18.58 12.83
CA GLN A 67 -3.03 -19.21 13.94
C GLN A 67 -1.75 -19.90 13.47
N HIS A 68 -1.80 -20.63 12.37
CA HIS A 68 -0.62 -21.25 11.76
C HIS A 68 0.43 -20.18 11.40
N ILE A 69 0.03 -19.11 10.72
CA ILE A 69 0.92 -17.98 10.40
C ILE A 69 1.52 -17.38 11.68
N SER A 70 0.73 -17.21 12.73
CA SER A 70 1.19 -16.64 14.00
C SER A 70 2.26 -17.51 14.68
N ASN A 71 2.07 -18.83 14.65
CA ASN A 71 2.99 -19.79 15.28
C ASN A 71 4.27 -19.95 14.44
N ASP A 72 4.15 -20.03 13.12
CA ASP A 72 5.31 -20.21 12.23
C ASP A 72 6.22 -18.98 12.19
N LEU A 73 5.68 -17.81 12.52
CA LEU A 73 6.43 -16.56 12.63
C LEU A 73 6.98 -16.29 14.03
N GLU A 74 6.80 -17.19 14.99
CA GLU A 74 7.37 -17.02 16.33
C GLU A 74 8.90 -16.80 16.24
N ASP A 75 9.39 -15.80 16.97
CA ASP A 75 10.80 -15.36 16.96
C ASP A 75 11.33 -14.78 15.63
N ASN A 76 10.48 -14.62 14.62
CA ASN A 76 10.86 -13.97 13.36
C ASN A 76 10.77 -12.44 13.46
N GLN A 77 11.74 -11.73 12.87
CA GLN A 77 11.76 -10.26 12.80
C GLN A 77 10.54 -9.67 12.07
N ILE A 78 9.91 -10.43 11.17
CA ILE A 78 8.71 -9.97 10.43
C ILE A 78 7.40 -10.29 11.16
N GLN A 79 7.44 -10.99 12.31
CA GLN A 79 6.26 -11.42 13.06
C GLN A 79 5.36 -10.22 13.39
N ALA A 80 5.94 -9.19 14.01
CA ALA A 80 5.22 -8.00 14.40
C ALA A 80 4.60 -7.26 13.20
N LEU A 81 5.29 -7.25 12.04
CA LEU A 81 4.79 -6.61 10.82
C LEU A 81 3.54 -7.34 10.29
N ILE A 82 3.63 -8.67 10.16
CA ILE A 82 2.55 -9.49 9.60
C ILE A 82 1.34 -9.53 10.54
N LEU A 83 1.56 -9.77 11.83
CA LEU A 83 0.46 -9.83 12.80
C LEU A 83 -0.23 -8.49 12.98
N LEU A 84 0.51 -7.37 12.92
CA LEU A 84 -0.11 -6.04 12.90
C LEU A 84 -0.90 -5.81 11.61
N LYS A 85 -0.43 -6.30 10.46
CA LYS A 85 -1.16 -6.20 9.17
C LYS A 85 -2.44 -7.05 9.15
N LEU A 86 -2.45 -8.19 9.82
CA LEU A 86 -3.62 -9.06 9.95
C LEU A 86 -4.62 -8.51 10.98
N GLY A 87 -4.12 -8.01 12.12
CA GLY A 87 -4.94 -7.46 13.19
C GLY A 87 -5.49 -6.05 12.92
N THR A 88 -5.01 -5.37 11.87
CA THR A 88 -5.42 -4.00 11.52
C THR A 88 -5.71 -3.83 10.04
N SER A 89 -6.66 -2.95 9.70
CA SER A 89 -6.98 -2.62 8.31
C SER A 89 -6.13 -1.46 7.78
N ILE A 90 -4.81 -1.59 7.90
CA ILE A 90 -3.85 -0.58 7.43
C ILE A 90 -3.28 -0.99 6.08
N ARG A 91 -3.08 -0.04 5.17
CA ARG A 91 -2.46 -0.35 3.87
C ARG A 91 -0.97 -0.62 4.07
N GLN A 92 -0.41 -1.55 3.30
CA GLN A 92 1.01 -1.94 3.42
C GLN A 92 1.97 -0.75 3.45
N ARG A 93 1.79 0.23 2.56
CA ARG A 93 2.64 1.44 2.50
C ARG A 93 2.51 2.36 3.71
N GLU A 94 1.35 2.37 4.37
CA GLU A 94 1.12 3.12 5.61
C GLU A 94 1.78 2.39 6.79
N LEU A 95 1.66 1.06 6.83
CA LEU A 95 2.26 0.21 7.85
C LEU A 95 3.80 0.29 7.84
N LEU A 96 4.41 0.23 6.66
CA LEU A 96 5.86 0.36 6.49
C LEU A 96 6.38 1.76 6.86
N ALA A 97 5.51 2.78 6.83
CA ALA A 97 5.84 4.16 7.16
C ALA A 97 5.60 4.51 8.64
N LEU A 98 5.15 3.53 9.43
CA LEU A 98 4.79 3.72 10.83
C LEU A 98 6.04 4.02 11.66
N LYS A 99 5.96 5.05 12.49
CA LYS A 99 7.01 5.40 13.46
C LYS A 99 6.63 5.02 14.88
N TRP A 100 7.61 4.85 15.76
CA TRP A 100 7.32 4.63 17.18
C TRP A 100 6.56 5.81 17.79
N SER A 101 6.80 7.04 17.31
CA SER A 101 6.03 8.23 17.68
C SER A 101 4.53 8.16 17.33
N ASP A 102 4.15 7.29 16.39
CA ASP A 102 2.78 7.16 15.90
C ASP A 102 1.95 6.19 16.76
N LEU A 103 2.60 5.41 17.63
CA LEU A 103 1.97 4.48 18.57
C LEU A 103 1.61 5.21 19.87
N SER A 104 0.40 4.99 20.37
CA SER A 104 -0.05 5.56 21.63
C SER A 104 0.70 4.92 22.81
N GLU A 105 0.58 5.56 23.98
CA GLU A 105 0.98 4.93 25.24
C GLU A 105 0.29 3.56 25.39
N TRP A 106 1.05 2.58 25.88
CA TRP A 106 0.60 1.18 26.05
C TRP A 106 0.17 0.47 24.76
N TYR A 107 0.54 1.01 23.58
CA TYR A 107 0.21 0.42 22.27
C TYR A 107 -1.29 0.14 22.08
N LYS A 108 -2.15 1.00 22.60
CA LYS A 108 -3.61 0.86 22.44
C LYS A 108 -4.08 1.24 21.04
N ASP A 109 -3.48 2.28 20.49
CA ASP A 109 -3.85 2.85 19.19
C ASP A 109 -2.61 3.20 18.37
N LEU A 110 -2.76 3.23 17.05
CA LEU A 110 -1.77 3.81 16.13
C LEU A 110 -2.39 4.92 15.28
N LYS A 111 -1.56 5.91 14.95
CA LYS A 111 -1.92 7.02 14.06
C LYS A 111 -1.38 6.79 12.65
N VAL A 112 -2.27 6.67 11.68
CA VAL A 112 -1.89 6.61 10.26
C VAL A 112 -1.68 8.04 9.75
N GLN A 113 -0.42 8.43 9.57
CA GLN A 113 -0.04 9.80 9.22
C GLN A 113 0.72 9.94 7.90
N ARG A 114 1.39 8.88 7.47
CA ARG A 114 2.34 8.89 6.36
C ARG A 114 2.30 7.55 5.62
N ASN A 115 2.80 7.55 4.39
CA ASN A 115 3.00 6.34 3.60
C ASN A 115 4.36 6.39 2.88
N ILE A 116 4.84 5.23 2.45
CA ILE A 116 6.07 5.10 1.68
C ILE A 116 5.78 4.69 0.23
N LYS A 117 6.44 5.38 -0.70
CA LYS A 117 6.41 5.08 -2.12
C LYS A 117 7.81 4.96 -2.70
N GLN A 118 8.05 3.94 -3.51
CA GLN A 118 9.20 3.92 -4.40
C GLN A 118 8.85 4.65 -5.70
N VAL A 119 9.66 5.63 -6.06
CA VAL A 119 9.52 6.38 -7.31
C VAL A 119 10.75 6.16 -8.17
N LYS A 120 10.53 5.88 -9.45
CA LYS A 120 11.58 5.83 -10.45
C LYS A 120 11.91 7.26 -10.86
N ILE A 121 13.13 7.71 -10.58
CA ILE A 121 13.66 8.99 -11.04
C ILE A 121 14.48 8.69 -12.27
N ILE A 122 14.17 9.38 -13.37
CA ILE A 122 14.88 9.27 -14.64
C ILE A 122 15.71 10.54 -14.78
N ALA A 123 17.02 10.39 -14.87
CA ALA A 123 17.95 11.48 -15.07
C ALA A 123 18.01 11.88 -16.55
N ALA A 124 18.60 13.04 -16.83
CA ALA A 124 18.70 13.58 -18.18
C ALA A 124 19.59 12.74 -19.11
N ASP A 125 20.42 11.87 -18.55
CA ASP A 125 21.30 10.92 -19.24
C ASP A 125 20.65 9.55 -19.47
N GLU A 126 19.32 9.47 -19.37
CA GLU A 126 18.51 8.25 -19.49
C GLU A 126 18.77 7.17 -18.43
N THR A 127 19.63 7.45 -17.44
CA THR A 127 19.78 6.57 -16.29
C THR A 127 18.56 6.66 -15.39
N SER A 128 18.27 5.58 -14.66
CA SER A 128 17.13 5.57 -13.76
C SER A 128 17.47 4.91 -12.43
N GLU A 129 17.05 5.56 -11.35
CA GLU A 129 17.18 5.06 -9.99
C GLU A 129 15.82 5.00 -9.30
N TYR A 130 15.65 4.03 -8.41
CA TYR A 130 14.49 4.00 -7.51
C TYR A 130 14.83 4.72 -6.22
N LYS A 131 14.00 5.70 -5.86
CA LYS A 131 14.11 6.42 -4.59
C LYS A 131 12.90 6.15 -3.73
N THR A 132 13.15 5.85 -2.45
CA THR A 132 12.11 5.77 -1.44
C THR A 132 11.71 7.17 -1.00
N VAL A 133 10.43 7.50 -1.15
CA VAL A 133 9.85 8.79 -0.77
C VAL A 133 8.77 8.55 0.27
N ILE A 134 8.88 9.25 1.40
CA ILE A 134 7.85 9.28 2.43
C ILE A 134 6.92 10.44 2.11
N GLN A 135 5.62 10.16 1.99
CA GLN A 135 4.60 11.18 1.76
C GLN A 135 3.68 11.28 2.97
N THR A 136 3.55 12.49 3.51
CA THR A 136 2.47 12.81 4.44
C THR A 136 1.18 12.95 3.66
N HIS A 137 0.07 12.49 4.25
CA HIS A 137 -1.21 12.58 3.57
C HIS A 137 -1.59 14.04 3.31
N LYS A 138 -2.04 14.32 2.08
CA LYS A 138 -2.28 15.68 1.58
C LYS A 138 -3.51 16.36 2.19
N THR A 139 -4.39 15.63 2.86
CA THR A 139 -5.67 16.14 3.38
C THR A 139 -5.96 15.64 4.80
N LYS A 140 -6.62 16.49 5.60
CA LYS A 140 -6.97 16.19 7.00
C LYS A 140 -7.77 14.89 7.17
N GLY A 141 -8.64 14.55 6.21
CA GLY A 141 -9.46 13.33 6.26
C GLY A 141 -8.69 12.01 6.11
N SER A 142 -7.40 12.07 5.74
CA SER A 142 -6.57 10.88 5.59
C SER A 142 -5.80 10.53 6.85
N PHE A 143 -5.79 11.40 7.87
CA PHE A 143 -5.28 11.08 9.19
C PHE A 143 -6.36 10.29 9.94
N ARG A 144 -6.01 9.10 10.41
CA ARG A 144 -6.92 8.25 11.17
C ARG A 144 -6.19 7.52 12.28
N THR A 145 -6.92 7.22 13.34
CA THR A 145 -6.45 6.38 14.44
C THR A 145 -7.04 4.99 14.27
N VAL A 146 -6.21 3.95 14.43
CA VAL A 146 -6.63 2.55 14.34
C VAL A 146 -6.32 1.88 15.68
N PRO A 147 -7.30 1.22 16.32
CA PRO A 147 -7.05 0.49 17.54
C PRO A 147 -6.18 -0.74 17.28
N ILE A 148 -5.32 -1.05 18.23
CA ILE A 148 -4.47 -2.25 18.24
C ILE A 148 -5.08 -3.24 19.22
N GLN A 149 -5.15 -4.51 18.82
CA GLN A 149 -5.60 -5.58 19.69
C GLN A 149 -4.61 -5.80 20.82
N SER A 150 -5.09 -5.98 22.04
CA SER A 150 -4.27 -6.18 23.24
C SER A 150 -3.31 -7.39 23.13
N THR A 151 -3.69 -8.40 22.35
CA THR A 151 -2.87 -9.57 22.02
C THR A 151 -1.59 -9.22 21.27
N LEU A 152 -1.55 -8.11 20.52
CA LEU A 152 -0.38 -7.65 19.76
C LEU A 152 0.60 -6.82 20.57
N VAL A 153 0.19 -6.31 21.74
CA VAL A 153 1.03 -5.50 22.63
C VAL A 153 2.34 -6.20 23.01
N PRO A 154 2.34 -7.45 23.54
CA PRO A 154 3.59 -8.13 23.89
C PRO A 154 4.49 -8.39 22.68
N ILE A 155 3.90 -8.61 21.50
CA ILE A 155 4.65 -8.81 20.24
C ILE A 155 5.36 -7.52 19.83
N LEU A 156 4.69 -6.37 19.94
CA LEU A 156 5.27 -5.05 19.65
C LEU A 156 6.35 -4.66 20.65
N GLU A 157 6.18 -4.99 21.94
CA GLU A 157 7.19 -4.76 22.97
C GLU A 157 8.45 -5.60 22.75
N LYS A 158 8.27 -6.88 22.40
CA LYS A 158 9.36 -7.78 22.01
C LYS A 158 10.10 -7.24 20.79
N HIS A 159 9.37 -6.83 19.75
CA HIS A 159 9.93 -6.25 18.53
C HIS A 159 10.77 -5.00 18.83
N ARG A 160 10.25 -4.07 19.64
CA ARG A 160 10.99 -2.87 20.07
C ARG A 160 12.26 -3.20 20.83
N THR A 161 12.25 -4.28 21.61
CA THR A 161 13.42 -4.73 22.37
C THR A 161 14.49 -5.29 21.44
N ILE A 162 14.10 -6.12 20.47
CA ILE A 162 15.01 -6.66 19.44
C ILE A 162 15.63 -5.53 18.64
N GLU A 163 14.84 -4.56 18.17
CA GLU A 163 15.34 -3.41 17.41
C GLU A 163 16.38 -2.60 18.21
N LYS A 164 16.14 -2.36 19.50
CA LYS A 164 17.12 -1.69 20.37
C LYS A 164 18.43 -2.46 20.46
N GLN A 165 18.38 -3.78 20.53
CA GLN A 165 19.57 -4.63 20.54
C GLN A 165 20.32 -4.56 19.21
N GLU A 166 19.61 -4.66 18.08
CA GLU A 166 20.20 -4.55 16.75
C GLU A 166 20.83 -3.17 16.51
N LYS A 167 20.16 -2.10 16.96
CA LYS A 167 20.70 -0.74 16.94
C LYS A 167 21.99 -0.63 17.76
N ALA A 168 22.03 -1.23 18.94
CA ALA A 168 23.23 -1.25 19.78
C ALA A 168 24.38 -2.03 19.12
N LYS A 169 24.08 -3.16 18.45
CA LYS A 169 25.07 -3.96 17.70
C LYS A 169 25.62 -3.21 16.48
N ALA A 170 24.75 -2.54 15.73
CA ALA A 170 25.13 -1.80 14.52
C ALA A 170 25.92 -0.51 14.81
N GLY A 171 25.80 0.06 16.01
CA GLY A 171 26.61 1.18 16.45
C GLY A 171 26.49 2.42 15.52
N PRO A 172 27.60 3.09 15.17
CA PRO A 172 27.57 4.34 14.39
C PRO A 172 27.01 4.22 12.96
N SER A 173 26.95 3.02 12.38
CA SER A 173 26.39 2.83 11.03
C SER A 173 24.86 2.74 10.99
N TYR A 174 24.20 2.72 12.16
CA TYR A 174 22.74 2.68 12.23
C TYR A 174 22.14 4.07 12.01
N ILE A 175 21.29 4.23 10.99
CA ILE A 175 20.58 5.49 10.73
C ILE A 175 19.22 5.43 11.42
N ASP A 176 19.09 6.06 12.57
CA ASP A 176 17.82 6.08 13.29
C ASP A 176 16.81 7.02 12.63
N ASN A 177 15.82 6.42 11.96
CA ASN A 177 14.70 7.13 11.33
C ASN A 177 13.40 7.00 12.13
N ASP A 178 13.44 6.37 13.31
CA ASP A 178 12.31 6.10 14.21
C ASP A 178 11.19 5.24 13.58
N PHE A 179 11.49 4.47 12.53
CA PHE A 179 10.53 3.55 11.92
C PHE A 179 10.35 2.30 12.76
N VAL A 180 9.11 1.83 12.92
CA VAL A 180 8.81 0.58 13.62
C VAL A 180 9.38 -0.62 12.86
N PHE A 181 9.37 -0.58 11.52
CA PHE A 181 9.81 -1.68 10.68
C PHE A 181 10.90 -1.21 9.70
N THR A 182 12.12 -1.72 9.90
CA THR A 182 13.29 -1.40 9.09
C THR A 182 13.95 -2.67 8.53
N THR A 183 14.58 -2.53 7.37
CA THR A 183 15.56 -3.50 6.85
C THR A 183 16.89 -3.42 7.62
N ASN A 184 17.76 -4.39 7.38
CA ASN A 184 19.11 -4.53 7.96
C ASN A 184 19.99 -3.28 7.89
N TYR A 185 19.65 -2.28 7.06
CA TYR A 185 20.38 -1.02 6.91
C TYR A 185 19.49 0.21 7.14
N SER A 186 18.49 0.12 8.03
CA SER A 186 17.69 1.25 8.53
C SER A 186 16.84 2.01 7.49
N SER A 187 16.67 1.41 6.30
CA SER A 187 15.65 1.81 5.33
C SER A 187 14.36 1.04 5.59
N PRO A 188 13.17 1.62 5.34
CA PRO A 188 11.90 0.89 5.49
C PRO A 188 11.90 -0.40 4.67
N SER A 189 11.32 -1.47 5.21
CA SER A 189 11.18 -2.76 4.51
C SER A 189 10.41 -2.57 3.20
N ASN A 190 10.96 -3.06 2.08
CA ASN A 190 10.28 -3.05 0.77
C ASN A 190 9.33 -4.24 0.64
#